data_AF-A0A367ZHK1-F1
#
_entry.id   AF-A0A367ZHK1-F1
#
_cell.length_a   1.000
_cell.length_b   1.000
_cell.length_c   1.000
_cell.angle_alpha   90.00
_cell.angle_beta   90.00
_cell.angle_gamma   90.00
#
_symmetry.space_group_name_H-M   'P 1'
#
loop_
_entity.id
_entity.type
_entity.pdbx_description
1 polymer ?
#
loop_
_entity_poly.entity_id
_entity_poly.type
_entity_poly.pdbx_seq_one_letter_code
_entity_poly.pdbx_strand_id
1 'polypeptide(L)'
;MNRKAFLTKLMAVIGTVLVCLPLLAPLLLSLILWFEERIFRFDYLMPAELFVFVLAGGLLLIWAAWRAHLRLKPIAWGLGVAVGMLVGGQTFAVVTGLASGAREPAGWAWTLLLASLAVFWLALILLCFGAVGLLIDLMRPTRLEKE
;
A
#
# COMPACT_ATOMS: atom_id res chain seq x y z
N MET A 1 24.31 1.99 -19.16
CA MET A 1 22.93 2.37 -18.77
C MET A 1 22.94 3.83 -18.32
N ASN A 2 22.08 4.67 -18.87
CA ASN A 2 22.04 6.11 -18.56
C ASN A 2 21.77 6.32 -17.04
N ARG A 3 22.49 7.21 -16.33
CA ARG A 3 22.35 7.40 -14.87
C ARG A 3 20.90 7.69 -14.47
N LYS A 4 20.17 8.43 -15.32
CA LYS A 4 18.75 8.76 -15.13
C LYS A 4 17.87 7.50 -15.16
N ALA A 5 18.13 6.57 -16.09
CA ALA A 5 17.39 5.32 -16.20
C ALA A 5 17.66 4.37 -15.00
N PHE A 6 18.91 4.33 -14.52
CA PHE A 6 19.26 3.58 -13.30
C PHE A 6 18.53 4.13 -12.07
N LEU A 7 18.50 5.45 -11.89
CA LEU A 7 17.79 6.10 -10.78
C LEU A 7 16.28 5.80 -10.79
N THR A 8 15.64 5.78 -11.96
CA THR A 8 14.22 5.42 -12.10
C THR A 8 13.94 3.97 -11.73
N LYS A 9 14.81 3.03 -12.15
CA LYS A 9 14.71 1.62 -11.77
C LYS A 9 14.89 1.45 -10.26
N LEU A 10 15.90 2.08 -9.67
CA LEU A 10 16.15 1.98 -8.23
C LEU A 10 14.95 2.50 -7.41
N MET A 11 14.39 3.65 -7.80
CA MET A 11 13.20 4.20 -7.14
C MET A 11 11.97 3.30 -7.31
N ALA A 12 11.79 2.67 -8.47
CA ALA A 12 10.71 1.71 -8.67
C ALA A 12 10.89 0.45 -7.80
N VAL A 13 12.10 -0.07 -7.68
CA VAL A 13 12.42 -1.23 -6.82
C VAL A 13 12.15 -0.90 -5.35
N ILE A 14 12.75 0.19 -4.85
CA ILE A 14 12.59 0.63 -3.47
C ILE A 14 11.12 0.91 -3.17
N GLY A 15 10.43 1.66 -4.05
CA GLY A 15 9.01 1.97 -3.88
C GLY A 15 8.11 0.74 -3.88
N THR A 16 8.41 -0.26 -4.73
CA THR A 16 7.66 -1.54 -4.75
C THR A 16 7.85 -2.29 -3.44
N VAL A 17 9.09 -2.40 -2.93
CA VAL A 17 9.36 -3.07 -1.66
C VAL A 17 8.64 -2.37 -0.51
N LEU A 18 8.71 -1.04 -0.44
CA LEU A 18 8.06 -0.27 0.63
C LEU A 18 6.53 -0.39 0.63
N VAL A 19 5.89 -0.49 -0.54
CA VAL A 19 4.43 -0.65 -0.64
C VAL A 19 4.00 -2.10 -0.37
N CYS A 20 4.76 -3.08 -0.84
CA CYS A 20 4.43 -4.49 -0.63
C CYS A 20 4.70 -4.94 0.81
N LEU A 21 5.64 -4.32 1.52
CA LEU A 21 6.01 -4.71 2.89
C LEU A 21 4.82 -4.64 3.85
N PRO A 22 4.05 -3.53 3.96
CA PRO A 22 2.87 -3.45 4.83
C PRO A 22 1.79 -4.48 4.49
N LEU A 23 1.65 -4.85 3.21
CA LEU A 23 0.70 -5.87 2.77
C LEU A 23 1.13 -7.28 3.21
N LEU A 24 2.43 -7.57 3.14
CA LEU A 24 3.00 -8.88 3.47
C LEU A 24 3.28 -9.05 4.96
N ALA A 25 3.56 -7.96 5.68
CA ALA A 25 3.91 -7.97 7.10
C ALA A 25 2.96 -8.80 7.97
N PRO A 26 1.62 -8.61 7.93
CA PRO A 26 0.72 -9.41 8.75
C PRO A 26 0.76 -10.89 8.38
N LEU A 27 0.89 -11.23 7.10
CA LEU A 27 1.01 -12.63 6.66
C LEU A 27 2.31 -13.28 7.15
N LEU A 28 3.44 -12.57 7.03
CA LEU A 28 4.75 -13.07 7.44
C LEU A 28 4.82 -13.22 8.96
N LEU A 29 4.34 -12.24 9.72
CA LEU A 29 4.33 -12.29 11.18
C LEU A 29 3.38 -13.37 11.69
N SER A 30 2.19 -13.51 11.10
CA SER A 30 1.30 -14.62 11.44
C SER A 30 1.95 -15.98 11.19
N LEU A 31 2.73 -16.12 10.11
CA LEU A 31 3.43 -17.36 9.80
C LEU A 31 4.56 -17.65 10.79
N ILE A 32 5.37 -16.64 11.13
CA ILE A 32 6.47 -16.77 12.11
C ILE A 32 5.91 -17.18 13.48
N LEU A 33 4.86 -16.48 13.96
CA LEU A 33 4.20 -16.79 15.23
C LEU A 33 3.56 -18.18 15.25
N TRP A 34 3.10 -18.67 14.09
CA TRP A 34 2.60 -20.03 13.99
C TRP A 34 3.71 -21.08 14.19
N PHE A 35 4.91 -20.84 13.69
CA PHE A 35 6.05 -21.73 13.88
C PHE A 35 6.63 -21.67 15.30
N GLU A 36 6.67 -20.49 15.91
CA GLU A 36 7.27 -20.30 17.24
C GLU A 36 6.30 -20.61 18.38
N GLU A 37 5.05 -20.14 18.30
CA GLU A 37 4.10 -20.18 19.41
C GLU A 37 2.87 -21.07 19.14
N ARG A 38 2.72 -21.63 17.92
CA ARG A 38 1.49 -22.29 17.43
C ARG A 38 0.22 -21.43 17.49
N ILE A 39 0.37 -20.11 17.62
CA ILE A 39 -0.74 -19.17 17.65
C ILE A 39 -0.79 -18.45 16.30
N PHE A 40 -1.90 -18.64 15.58
CA PHE A 40 -2.16 -17.87 14.36
C PHE A 40 -2.87 -16.57 14.72
N ARG A 41 -2.13 -15.45 14.75
CA ARG A 41 -2.71 -14.12 14.98
C ARG A 41 -2.51 -13.24 13.75
N PHE A 42 -3.61 -12.97 13.06
CA PHE A 42 -3.62 -12.07 11.91
C PHE A 42 -3.99 -10.65 12.34
N ASP A 43 -3.00 -9.76 12.32
CA ASP A 43 -3.20 -8.37 12.65
C ASP A 43 -3.63 -7.58 11.40
N TYR A 44 -4.94 -7.40 11.24
CA TYR A 44 -5.50 -6.71 10.08
C TYR A 44 -5.36 -5.18 10.13
N LEU A 45 -4.92 -4.61 11.27
CA LEU A 45 -4.66 -3.18 11.46
C LEU A 45 -3.20 -2.81 11.15
N MET A 46 -2.28 -3.76 11.26
CA MET A 46 -0.85 -3.55 11.01
C MET A 46 -0.51 -2.82 9.69
N PRO A 47 -1.16 -3.06 8.53
CA PRO A 47 -0.84 -2.28 7.32
C PRO A 47 -1.20 -0.79 7.44
N ALA A 48 -2.20 -0.45 8.27
CA ALA A 48 -2.52 0.93 8.59
C ALA A 48 -1.46 1.57 9.50
N GLU A 49 -0.86 0.80 10.41
CA GLU A 49 0.25 1.27 11.26
C GLU A 49 1.52 1.51 10.42
N LEU A 50 1.79 0.63 9.47
CA LEU A 50 2.91 0.72 8.54
C LEU A 50 2.61 1.62 7.32
N PHE A 51 1.52 2.40 7.37
CA PHE A 51 1.09 3.24 6.26
C PHE A 51 2.12 4.28 5.82
N VAL A 52 3.00 4.73 6.74
CA VAL A 52 4.10 5.65 6.39
C VAL A 52 5.01 5.04 5.31
N PHE A 53 5.23 3.72 5.33
CA PHE A 53 5.98 3.02 4.28
C PHE A 53 5.21 2.99 2.96
N VAL A 54 3.89 2.74 3.00
CA VAL A 54 3.02 2.81 1.81
C VAL A 54 3.07 4.20 1.19
N LEU A 55 3.01 5.25 2.00
CA LEU A 55 3.03 6.63 1.51
C LEU A 55 4.39 6.98 0.88
N ALA A 56 5.48 6.69 1.58
CA ALA A 56 6.83 6.92 1.06
C ALA A 56 7.10 6.12 -0.23
N GLY A 57 6.75 4.83 -0.23
CA GLY A 57 6.90 3.97 -1.40
C GLY A 57 5.99 4.37 -2.56
N GLY A 58 4.74 4.74 -2.27
CA GLY A 58 3.77 5.23 -3.26
C GLY A 58 4.22 6.53 -3.93
N LEU A 59 4.75 7.49 -3.17
CA LEU A 59 5.31 8.73 -3.73
C LEU A 59 6.53 8.46 -4.61
N LEU A 60 7.42 7.55 -4.19
CA LEU A 60 8.55 7.10 -5.03
C LEU A 60 8.08 6.44 -6.33
N LEU A 61 7.03 5.62 -6.27
CA LEU A 61 6.44 4.98 -7.44
C LEU A 61 5.75 5.98 -8.37
N ILE A 62 5.02 6.97 -7.85
CA ILE A 62 4.45 8.06 -8.64
C ILE A 62 5.56 8.81 -9.36
N TRP A 63 6.65 9.13 -8.67
CA TRP A 63 7.79 9.82 -9.27
C TRP A 63 8.48 8.99 -10.35
N ALA A 64 8.65 7.68 -10.12
CA ALA A 64 9.19 6.76 -11.11
C ALA A 64 8.26 6.61 -12.34
N ALA A 65 6.96 6.43 -12.10
CA ALA A 65 5.92 6.32 -13.11
C ALA A 65 5.80 7.58 -13.97
N TRP A 66 5.89 8.76 -13.34
CA TRP A 66 5.87 10.05 -14.04
C TRP A 66 7.07 10.20 -14.97
N ARG A 67 8.29 9.91 -14.49
CA ARG A 67 9.50 9.96 -15.33
C ARG A 67 9.51 8.92 -16.45
N ALA A 68 8.92 7.75 -16.22
CA ALA A 68 8.82 6.70 -17.22
C ALA A 68 7.60 6.83 -18.14
N HIS A 69 6.66 7.76 -17.85
CA HIS A 69 5.35 7.87 -18.48
C HIS A 69 4.55 6.55 -18.52
N LEU A 70 4.74 5.67 -17.53
CA LEU A 70 4.14 4.33 -17.45
C LEU A 70 3.33 4.20 -16.16
N ARG A 71 2.14 3.60 -16.26
CA ARG A 71 1.27 3.20 -15.13
C ARG A 71 1.02 4.27 -14.04
N LEU A 72 1.11 5.56 -14.37
CA LEU A 72 0.84 6.65 -13.41
C LEU A 72 -0.58 6.61 -12.86
N LYS A 73 -1.59 6.43 -13.73
CA LYS A 73 -3.01 6.40 -13.35
C LYS A 73 -3.33 5.33 -12.29
N PRO A 74 -3.01 4.03 -12.50
CA PRO A 74 -3.32 3.01 -11.51
C PRO A 74 -2.57 3.20 -10.20
N ILE A 75 -1.31 3.68 -10.23
CA ILE A 75 -0.53 3.95 -9.02
C ILE A 75 -1.10 5.13 -8.24
N ALA A 76 -1.42 6.23 -8.93
CA ALA A 76 -2.01 7.41 -8.30
C ALA A 76 -3.40 7.13 -7.72
N TRP A 77 -4.23 6.36 -8.43
CA TRP A 77 -5.55 5.96 -7.93
C TRP A 77 -5.44 5.00 -6.75
N GLY A 78 -4.58 3.98 -6.84
CA GLY A 78 -4.35 3.04 -5.74
C GLY A 78 -3.87 3.76 -4.47
N LEU A 79 -2.90 4.66 -4.60
CA LEU A 79 -2.40 5.44 -3.47
C LEU A 79 -3.46 6.41 -2.94
N GLY A 80 -4.16 7.12 -3.82
CA GLY A 80 -5.19 8.09 -3.45
C GLY A 80 -6.35 7.44 -2.70
N VAL A 81 -6.84 6.29 -3.17
CA VAL A 81 -7.90 5.52 -2.50
C VAL A 81 -7.39 4.99 -1.16
N ALA A 82 -6.16 4.45 -1.09
CA ALA A 82 -5.60 3.97 0.17
C ALA A 82 -5.51 5.09 1.22
N VAL A 83 -4.94 6.25 0.85
CA VAL A 83 -4.87 7.43 1.72
C VAL A 83 -6.27 7.88 2.14
N GLY A 84 -7.18 8.04 1.17
CA GLY A 84 -8.52 8.56 1.40
C GLY A 84 -9.36 7.67 2.32
N MET A 85 -9.31 6.35 2.11
CA MET A 85 -10.06 5.40 2.94
C MET A 85 -9.48 5.25 4.34
N LEU A 86 -8.15 5.32 4.48
CA LEU A 86 -7.52 5.25 5.78
C LEU A 86 -7.78 6.53 6.59
N VAL A 87 -7.43 7.69 6.05
CA VAL A 87 -7.63 8.98 6.73
C VAL A 87 -9.11 9.26 6.94
N GLY A 88 -9.96 8.96 5.94
CA GLY A 88 -11.41 9.08 6.03
C GLY A 88 -12.01 8.16 7.11
N GLY A 89 -11.58 6.90 7.17
CA GLY A 89 -12.03 5.96 8.20
C GLY A 89 -11.62 6.39 9.61
N GLN A 90 -10.36 6.83 9.78
CA GLN A 90 -9.86 7.28 11.08
C GLN A 90 -10.54 8.56 11.56
N THR A 91 -10.68 9.57 10.68
CA THR A 91 -11.39 10.81 11.02
C THR A 91 -12.86 10.56 11.34
N PHE A 92 -13.53 9.66 10.61
CA PHE A 92 -14.88 9.22 10.93
C PHE A 92 -14.97 8.55 12.30
N ALA A 93 -14.02 7.67 12.64
CA ALA A 93 -13.95 7.00 13.93
C ALA A 93 -13.76 8.00 15.10
N VAL A 94 -12.97 9.05 14.89
CA VAL A 94 -12.79 10.14 15.86
C VAL A 94 -14.09 10.91 16.06
N VAL A 95 -14.77 11.32 14.98
CA VAL A 95 -16.01 12.11 15.04
C VAL A 95 -17.17 11.32 15.65
N THR A 96 -17.26 10.02 15.37
CA THR A 96 -18.35 9.17 15.86
C THR A 96 -18.18 8.68 17.30
N GLY A 97 -17.03 8.98 17.93
CA GLY A 97 -16.68 8.53 19.28
C GLY A 97 -16.28 7.05 19.35
N LEU A 98 -16.09 6.38 18.21
CA LEU A 98 -15.56 5.02 18.14
C LEU A 98 -14.09 4.99 18.61
N ALA A 99 -13.30 6.01 18.25
CA ALA A 99 -11.89 6.10 18.64
C ALA A 99 -11.69 6.46 20.12
N SER A 100 -12.65 7.17 20.75
CA SER A 100 -12.59 7.53 22.17
C SER A 100 -13.18 6.47 23.10
N GLY A 101 -13.71 5.38 22.55
CA GLY A 101 -14.43 4.35 23.32
C GLY A 101 -15.77 4.82 23.88
N ALA A 102 -16.22 6.03 23.53
CA ALA A 102 -17.51 6.58 23.97
C ALA A 102 -18.70 5.85 23.35
N ARG A 103 -18.46 5.11 22.25
CA ARG A 103 -19.44 4.27 21.58
C ARG A 103 -18.89 2.86 21.47
N GLU A 104 -19.69 1.87 21.86
CA GLU A 104 -19.34 0.46 21.66
C GLU A 104 -19.08 0.18 20.17
N PRO A 105 -18.10 -0.67 19.82
CA PRO A 105 -17.77 -1.04 18.44
C PRO A 105 -18.85 -1.97 17.85
N ALA A 106 -20.05 -1.41 17.67
CA ALA A 106 -21.23 -2.09 17.19
C ALA A 106 -22.07 -1.18 16.29
N GLY A 107 -22.95 -1.79 15.49
CA GLY A 107 -23.87 -1.08 14.60
C GLY A 107 -23.24 -0.51 13.33
N TRP A 108 -23.98 0.35 12.64
CA TRP A 108 -23.67 0.80 11.28
C TRP A 108 -22.35 1.59 11.18
N ALA A 109 -22.00 2.37 12.21
CA ALA A 109 -20.78 3.18 12.21
C ALA A 109 -19.52 2.28 12.26
N TRP A 110 -19.58 1.20 13.05
CA TRP A 110 -18.53 0.18 13.09
C TRP A 110 -18.42 -0.57 11.76
N THR A 111 -19.55 -0.96 11.16
CA THR A 111 -19.57 -1.60 9.83
C THR A 111 -18.95 -0.70 8.76
N LEU A 112 -19.22 0.61 8.78
CA LEU A 112 -18.65 1.55 7.82
C LEU A 112 -17.13 1.69 7.98
N LEU A 113 -16.62 1.70 9.21
CA LEU A 113 -15.19 1.71 9.49
C LEU A 113 -14.49 0.43 8.99
N LEU A 114 -15.09 -0.73 9.22
CA LEU A 114 -14.58 -1.99 8.69
C LEU A 114 -14.63 -2.02 7.16
N ALA A 115 -15.68 -1.48 6.55
CA ALA A 115 -15.79 -1.37 5.10
C ALA A 115 -14.71 -0.45 4.53
N SER A 116 -14.43 0.71 5.16
CA SER A 116 -13.34 1.59 4.71
C SER A 116 -11.99 0.91 4.82
N LEU A 117 -11.77 0.13 5.88
CA LEU A 117 -10.55 -0.67 6.05
C LEU A 117 -10.44 -1.77 4.99
N ALA A 118 -11.53 -2.44 4.63
CA ALA A 118 -11.53 -3.43 3.55
C ALA A 118 -11.20 -2.80 2.19
N VAL A 119 -11.75 -1.60 1.89
CA VAL A 119 -11.40 -0.86 0.66
C VAL A 119 -9.94 -0.42 0.69
N PHE A 120 -9.42 0.01 1.85
CA PHE A 120 -7.99 0.30 2.02
C PHE A 120 -7.11 -0.91 1.68
N TRP A 121 -7.44 -2.09 2.19
CA TRP A 121 -6.75 -3.34 1.85
C TRP A 121 -6.78 -3.63 0.35
N LEU A 122 -7.95 -3.50 -0.29
CA LEU A 122 -8.08 -3.69 -1.74
C LEU A 122 -7.22 -2.68 -2.51
N ALA A 123 -7.18 -1.43 -2.07
CA ALA A 123 -6.36 -0.38 -2.67
C ALA A 123 -4.86 -0.69 -2.53
N LEU A 124 -4.39 -1.21 -1.39
CA LEU A 124 -3.01 -1.67 -1.21
C LEU A 124 -2.66 -2.81 -2.18
N ILE A 125 -3.55 -3.79 -2.33
CA ILE A 125 -3.36 -4.91 -3.26
C ILE A 125 -3.20 -4.38 -4.70
N LEU A 126 -4.12 -3.52 -5.14
CA LEU A 126 -4.08 -2.91 -6.47
C LEU A 126 -2.82 -2.04 -6.67
N LEU A 127 -2.41 -1.31 -5.63
CA LEU A 127 -1.18 -0.51 -5.66
C LEU A 127 0.06 -1.40 -5.80
N CYS A 128 0.13 -2.52 -5.08
CA CYS A 128 1.20 -3.51 -5.22
C CYS A 128 1.25 -4.08 -6.64
N PHE A 129 0.11 -4.47 -7.21
CA PHE A 129 0.04 -4.93 -8.60
C PHE A 129 0.49 -3.84 -9.59
N GLY A 130 0.11 -2.58 -9.34
CA GLY A 130 0.57 -1.43 -10.11
C GLY A 130 2.09 -1.25 -10.03
N ALA A 131 2.66 -1.38 -8.84
CA ALA A 131 4.10 -1.26 -8.57
C ALA A 131 4.91 -2.36 -9.26
N VAL A 132 4.53 -3.62 -9.07
CA VAL A 132 5.17 -4.77 -9.74
C VAL A 132 5.03 -4.66 -11.25
N GLY A 133 3.86 -4.26 -11.75
CA GLY A 133 3.64 -4.03 -13.17
C GLY A 133 4.55 -2.94 -13.76
N LEU A 134 4.72 -1.83 -13.04
CA LEU A 134 5.66 -0.77 -13.43
C LEU A 134 7.10 -1.30 -13.47
N LEU A 135 7.51 -2.07 -12.48
CA LEU A 135 8.84 -2.66 -12.38
C LEU A 135 9.12 -3.64 -13.54
N ILE A 136 8.16 -4.50 -13.87
CA ILE A 136 8.25 -5.41 -15.03
C ILE A 136 8.36 -4.63 -16.34
N ASP A 137 7.53 -3.60 -16.52
CA ASP A 137 7.55 -2.78 -17.74
C ASP A 137 8.88 -2.00 -17.89
N LEU A 138 9.51 -1.60 -16.78
CA LEU A 138 10.86 -0.98 -16.74
C LEU A 138 12.01 -1.97 -17.02
N MET A 139 11.81 -3.27 -16.77
CA MET A 139 12.81 -4.31 -17.01
C MET A 139 12.71 -4.91 -18.42
N ARG A 140 11.58 -4.73 -19.11
CA ARG A 140 11.38 -5.31 -20.44
C ARG A 140 12.39 -4.70 -21.45
N PRO A 141 13.18 -5.53 -22.15
CA PRO A 141 14.31 -5.05 -22.97
C PRO A 141 13.89 -4.27 -24.24
N THR A 142 12.61 -4.19 -24.56
CA THR A 142 12.08 -3.64 -25.83
C THR A 142 12.25 -2.11 -26.01
N ARG A 143 12.97 -1.41 -25.12
CA ARG A 143 13.15 0.05 -25.16
C ARG A 143 14.51 0.56 -24.67
N LEU A 144 15.56 -0.26 -24.70
CA LEU A 144 16.94 0.22 -24.51
C LEU A 144 17.71 0.39 -25.83
N GLU A 145 17.05 0.19 -26.96
CA GLU A 145 17.65 0.20 -28.30
C GLU A 145 17.08 1.29 -29.21
N LYS A 146 16.30 2.24 -28.64
CA LYS A 146 15.73 3.39 -29.36
C LYS A 146 16.12 4.76 -28.80
N GLU A 147 17.01 4.81 -27.81
CA GLU A 147 17.75 6.01 -27.41
C GLU A 147 19.24 5.77 -27.62
#